data_AF-X1DGA5-F1
#
_entry.id   AF-X1DGA5-F1
#
_cell.length_a   1.000
_cell.length_b   1.000
_cell.length_c   1.000
_cell.angle_alpha   90.00
_cell.angle_beta   90.00
_cell.angle_gamma   90.00
#
_symmetry.space_group_name_H-M   'P 1'
#
loop_
_entity.id
_entity.type
_entity.pdbx_description
1 polymer ?
#
loop_
_entity_poly.entity_id
_entity_poly.type
_entity_poly.pdbx_seq_one_letter_code
_entity_poly.pdbx_strand_id
1 'polypeptide(L)'
;MAYKDREVYLAYQKQYNQRPERKEAIERYRQEHRKQVQRTHWELNYLAKVDAMLHYGNGGIVCNHCGNTNIDVLCIDHINGCGSMHRHSSNRAGLGLYRWLKKNNYPEGFQILCWNCNHEKEIRTRGI
;
A
#
# COMPACT_ATOMS: atom_id res chain seq x y z
N MET A 1 -28.21 -15.48 12.22
CA MET A 1 -28.27 -16.44 11.09
C MET A 1 -26.85 -16.91 10.80
N ALA A 2 -26.56 -18.20 11.01
CA ALA A 2 -25.27 -18.79 10.68
C ALA A 2 -25.34 -19.37 9.26
N TYR A 3 -24.68 -18.70 8.31
CA TYR A 3 -24.55 -19.23 6.96
C TYR A 3 -23.54 -20.39 6.97
N LYS A 4 -24.01 -21.59 6.64
CA LYS A 4 -23.17 -22.81 6.62
C LYS A 4 -22.18 -22.85 5.46
N ASP A 5 -22.43 -22.04 4.43
CA ASP A 5 -21.66 -21.99 3.19
C ASP A 5 -20.99 -20.61 3.02
N ARG A 6 -19.69 -20.63 2.69
CA ARG A 6 -18.87 -19.41 2.55
C ARG A 6 -19.26 -18.58 1.34
N GLU A 7 -19.61 -19.18 0.22
CA GLU A 7 -20.03 -18.45 -0.98
C GLU A 7 -21.36 -17.75 -0.75
N VAL A 8 -22.31 -18.44 -0.11
CA VAL A 8 -23.60 -17.86 0.27
C VAL A 8 -23.41 -16.67 1.22
N TYR A 9 -22.53 -16.82 2.22
CA TYR A 9 -22.19 -15.73 3.12
C TYR A 9 -21.57 -14.53 2.40
N LEU A 10 -20.61 -14.76 1.50
CA LEU A 10 -19.95 -13.70 0.74
C LEU A 10 -20.93 -12.98 -0.20
N ALA A 11 -21.83 -13.72 -0.86
CA ALA A 11 -22.89 -13.15 -1.69
C ALA A 11 -23.85 -12.27 -0.87
N TYR A 12 -24.28 -12.76 0.29
CA TYR A 12 -25.09 -11.99 1.23
C TYR A 12 -24.40 -10.71 1.69
N GLN A 13 -23.12 -10.80 2.12
CA GLN A 13 -22.34 -9.63 2.52
C GLN A 13 -22.21 -8.61 1.40
N LYS A 14 -21.97 -9.07 0.16
CA LYS A 14 -21.86 -8.20 -1.00
C LYS A 14 -23.16 -7.42 -1.22
N GLN A 15 -24.30 -8.10 -1.21
CA GLN A 15 -25.61 -7.46 -1.35
C GLN A 15 -25.90 -6.50 -0.19
N TYR A 16 -25.62 -6.91 1.06
CA TYR A 16 -25.82 -6.09 2.24
C TYR A 16 -24.98 -4.80 2.22
N ASN A 17 -23.72 -4.88 1.78
CA ASN A 17 -22.84 -3.72 1.64
C ASN A 17 -23.23 -2.80 0.47
N GLN A 18 -24.02 -3.27 -0.48
CA GLN A 18 -24.50 -2.47 -1.61
C GLN A 18 -25.75 -1.65 -1.28
N ARG A 19 -26.45 -1.96 -0.19
CA ARG A 19 -27.68 -1.28 0.23
C ARG A 19 -27.45 0.23 0.44
N PRO A 20 -28.33 1.11 -0.08
CA PRO A 20 -28.19 2.56 0.05
C PRO A 20 -28.04 3.00 1.51
N GLU A 21 -28.86 2.48 2.41
CA GLU A 21 -28.87 2.86 3.83
C GLU A 21 -27.52 2.55 4.49
N ARG A 22 -26.86 1.46 4.07
CA ARG A 22 -25.54 1.11 4.57
C ARG A 22 -24.47 2.06 4.05
N LYS A 23 -24.52 2.41 2.76
CA LYS A 23 -23.58 3.36 2.16
C LYS A 23 -23.71 4.74 2.79
N GLU A 24 -24.95 5.21 2.98
CA GLU A 24 -25.26 6.47 3.66
C GLU A 24 -24.78 6.48 5.11
N ALA A 25 -25.02 5.40 5.87
CA ALA A 25 -24.53 5.28 7.24
C ALA A 25 -22.99 5.32 7.32
N ILE A 26 -22.29 4.66 6.38
CA ILE A 26 -20.82 4.70 6.30
C ILE A 26 -20.34 6.12 5.98
N GLU A 27 -20.97 6.79 5.03
CA GLU A 27 -20.57 8.14 4.64
C GLU A 27 -20.81 9.14 5.77
N ARG A 28 -21.98 9.09 6.42
CA ARG A 28 -22.29 9.91 7.61
C ARG A 28 -21.24 9.71 8.70
N TYR A 29 -20.92 8.46 9.03
CA TYR A 29 -19.87 8.15 10.01
C TYR A 29 -18.51 8.74 9.59
N ARG A 30 -18.12 8.63 8.31
CA ARG A 30 -16.86 9.21 7.82
C ARG A 30 -16.83 10.73 7.93
N GLN A 31 -17.96 11.39 7.71
CA GLN A 31 -18.08 12.85 7.82
C GLN A 31 -17.98 13.30 9.28
N GLU A 32 -18.78 12.68 10.16
CA GLU A 32 -18.80 12.97 11.60
C GLU A 32 -17.44 12.69 12.25
N HIS A 33 -16.78 11.60 11.86
CA HIS A 33 -15.50 11.16 12.42
C HIS A 33 -14.30 11.46 11.51
N ARG A 34 -14.41 12.43 10.61
CA ARG A 34 -13.42 12.72 9.55
C ARG A 34 -11.98 12.80 10.06
N LYS A 35 -11.73 13.51 11.17
CA LYS A 35 -10.38 13.66 11.75
C LYS A 35 -9.85 12.35 12.34
N GLN A 36 -10.69 11.60 13.05
CA GLN A 36 -10.33 10.33 13.65
C GLN A 36 -10.02 9.27 12.58
N VAL A 37 -10.85 9.18 11.54
CA VAL A 37 -10.65 8.28 10.40
C VAL A 37 -9.35 8.64 9.67
N GLN A 38 -9.12 9.93 9.40
CA GLN A 38 -7.87 10.39 8.78
C GLN A 38 -6.64 10.02 9.61
N ARG A 39 -6.65 10.28 10.91
CA ARG A 39 -5.54 9.94 11.81
C ARG A 39 -5.28 8.44 11.84
N THR A 40 -6.32 7.64 11.98
CA THR A 40 -6.21 6.18 12.01
C THR A 40 -5.66 5.64 10.69
N HIS A 41 -6.14 6.16 9.57
CA HIS A 41 -5.60 5.79 8.26
C HIS A 41 -4.13 6.19 8.12
N TRP A 42 -3.77 7.41 8.54
CA TRP A 42 -2.39 7.89 8.51
C TRP A 42 -1.47 6.97 9.31
N GLU A 43 -1.84 6.64 10.55
CA GLU A 43 -1.08 5.74 11.43
C GLU A 43 -0.86 4.36 10.79
N LEU A 44 -1.95 3.72 10.36
CA LEU A 44 -1.88 2.41 9.72
C LEU A 44 -1.02 2.41 8.45
N ASN A 45 -1.04 3.50 7.71
CA ASN A 45 -0.25 3.68 6.50
C ASN A 45 1.24 3.90 6.81
N TYR A 46 1.53 4.71 7.82
CA TYR A 46 2.88 4.96 8.29
C TYR A 46 3.53 3.68 8.79
N LEU A 47 2.82 2.92 9.63
CA LEU A 47 3.29 1.62 10.13
C LEU A 47 3.54 0.63 8.99
N ALA A 48 2.64 0.54 8.00
CA ALA A 48 2.85 -0.33 6.85
C ALA A 48 4.09 0.07 6.01
N LYS A 49 4.39 1.38 5.91
CA LYS A 49 5.60 1.88 5.28
C LYS A 49 6.83 1.48 6.08
N VAL A 50 6.85 1.74 7.39
CA VAL A 50 7.95 1.39 8.30
C VAL A 50 8.25 -0.11 8.24
N ASP A 51 7.24 -0.97 8.35
CA ASP A 51 7.39 -2.42 8.29
C ASP A 51 8.08 -2.87 7.00
N ALA A 52 7.66 -2.32 5.86
CA ALA A 52 8.28 -2.64 4.58
C ALA A 52 9.72 -2.14 4.47
N MET A 53 10.02 -0.94 4.98
CA MET A 53 11.39 -0.42 4.99
C MET A 53 12.31 -1.29 5.85
N LEU A 54 11.87 -1.66 7.05
CA LEU A 54 12.66 -2.53 7.92
C LEU A 54 12.93 -3.89 7.28
N HIS A 55 11.94 -4.45 6.56
CA HIS A 55 12.09 -5.70 5.83
C HIS A 55 13.13 -5.58 4.70
N TYR A 56 12.94 -4.66 3.75
CA TYR A 56 13.80 -4.58 2.56
C TYR A 56 15.16 -3.93 2.81
N GLY A 57 15.34 -3.29 3.96
CA GLY A 57 16.61 -2.68 4.35
C GLY A 57 17.43 -3.53 5.32
N ASN A 58 17.06 -4.80 5.55
CA ASN A 58 17.72 -5.70 6.50
C ASN A 58 17.89 -5.08 7.90
N GLY A 59 16.84 -4.41 8.40
CA GLY A 59 16.85 -3.69 9.68
C GLY A 59 17.30 -2.23 9.61
N GLY A 60 17.79 -1.75 8.45
CA GLY A 60 18.07 -0.35 8.17
C GLY A 60 16.94 0.34 7.40
N ILE A 61 16.73 1.63 7.63
CA ILE A 61 15.84 2.47 6.81
C ILE A 61 16.72 3.46 6.04
N VAL A 62 17.21 3.03 4.89
CA VAL A 62 18.22 3.75 4.12
C VAL A 62 18.01 3.54 2.61
N CYS A 63 18.25 4.59 1.83
CA CYS A 63 18.30 4.48 0.37
C CYS A 63 19.49 3.62 -0.06
N ASN A 64 19.23 2.57 -0.85
CA ASN A 64 20.27 1.65 -1.33
C ASN A 64 21.25 2.30 -2.33
N HIS A 65 20.93 3.48 -2.85
CA HIS A 65 21.79 4.19 -3.80
C HIS A 65 22.60 5.33 -3.17
N CYS A 66 21.94 6.26 -2.45
CA CYS A 66 22.57 7.48 -1.94
C CYS A 66 22.73 7.54 -0.42
N GLY A 67 22.28 6.52 0.32
CA GLY A 67 22.44 6.49 1.77
C GLY A 67 21.50 7.42 2.56
N ASN A 68 20.54 8.09 1.92
CA ASN A 68 19.57 8.93 2.62
C ASN A 68 18.73 8.09 3.60
N THR A 69 18.61 8.54 4.85
CA THR A 69 17.88 7.84 5.93
C THR A 69 16.57 8.50 6.32
N ASN A 70 16.21 9.63 5.70
CA ASN A 70 14.94 10.30 5.96
C ASN A 70 13.79 9.48 5.38
N ILE A 71 13.08 8.76 6.25
CA ILE A 71 11.96 7.88 5.87
C ILE A 71 10.90 8.60 5.03
N ASP A 72 10.70 9.90 5.20
CA ASP A 72 9.67 10.65 4.48
C ASP A 72 9.94 10.69 2.98
N VAL A 73 11.21 10.76 2.58
CA VAL A 73 11.62 10.76 1.16
C VAL A 73 11.93 9.37 0.62
N LEU A 74 11.92 8.34 1.47
CA LEU A 74 12.13 6.95 1.05
C LEU A 74 10.84 6.33 0.52
N CYS A 75 11.00 5.49 -0.49
CA CYS A 75 9.96 4.69 -1.11
C CYS A 75 10.49 3.30 -1.49
N ILE A 76 9.55 2.38 -1.68
CA ILE A 76 9.84 1.06 -2.25
C ILE A 76 9.82 1.16 -3.78
N ASP A 77 10.90 0.68 -4.39
CA ASP A 77 11.10 0.57 -5.83
C ASP A 77 11.16 -0.89 -6.28
N HIS A 78 10.80 -1.14 -7.53
CA HIS A 78 10.90 -2.45 -8.19
C HIS A 78 12.28 -2.60 -8.84
N ILE A 79 13.11 -3.52 -8.35
CA ILE A 79 14.49 -3.72 -8.83
C ILE A 79 14.55 -3.86 -10.36
N ASN A 80 13.68 -4.71 -10.93
CA ASN A 80 13.68 -5.05 -12.36
C ASN A 80 12.88 -4.08 -13.26
N GLY A 81 12.45 -2.92 -12.77
CA GLY A 81 11.74 -1.93 -13.59
C GLY A 81 10.30 -2.29 -13.98
N CYS A 82 9.73 -3.38 -13.47
CA CYS A 82 8.37 -3.84 -13.79
C CYS A 82 7.25 -3.12 -13.01
N GLY A 83 7.52 -1.91 -12.49
CA GLY A 83 6.55 -1.18 -11.67
C GLY A 83 5.25 -0.84 -12.41
N SER A 84 5.34 -0.57 -13.72
CA SER A 84 4.17 -0.31 -14.59
C SER A 84 3.26 -1.54 -14.73
N MET A 85 3.86 -2.72 -14.92
CA MET A 85 3.15 -4.01 -15.02
C MET A 85 2.52 -4.40 -13.68
N HIS A 86 3.25 -4.21 -12.58
CA HIS A 86 2.69 -4.48 -11.25
C HIS A 86 1.52 -3.53 -10.96
N ARG A 87 1.65 -2.23 -11.30
CA ARG A 87 0.54 -1.26 -11.16
C ARG A 87 -0.67 -1.64 -12.00
N HIS A 88 -0.48 -2.07 -13.26
CA HIS A 88 -1.58 -2.49 -14.14
C HIS A 88 -2.27 -3.76 -13.67
N SER A 89 -1.50 -4.78 -13.26
CA SER A 89 -2.05 -6.10 -12.88
C SER A 89 -2.67 -6.12 -11.49
N SER A 90 -2.16 -5.32 -10.55
CA SER A 90 -2.59 -5.36 -9.15
C SER A 90 -3.42 -4.14 -8.73
N ASN A 91 -3.42 -3.06 -9.53
CA ASN A 91 -3.93 -1.74 -9.17
C ASN A 91 -3.39 -1.23 -7.81
N ARG A 92 -2.15 -1.63 -7.45
CA ARG A 92 -1.48 -1.25 -6.20
C ARG A 92 -0.34 -0.29 -6.49
N ALA A 93 -0.53 0.97 -6.11
CA ALA A 93 0.51 1.99 -6.07
C ALA A 93 0.52 2.66 -4.68
N GLY A 94 1.62 3.31 -4.32
CA GLY A 94 1.77 4.02 -3.05
C GLY A 94 1.39 3.14 -1.85
N LEU A 95 0.41 3.56 -1.07
CA LEU A 95 -0.11 2.84 0.10
C LEU A 95 -0.64 1.44 -0.21
N GLY A 96 -1.22 1.25 -1.39
CA GLY A 96 -1.69 -0.05 -1.82
C GLY A 96 -0.56 -1.07 -1.96
N LEU A 97 0.65 -0.60 -2.32
CA LEU A 97 1.83 -1.44 -2.46
C LEU A 97 2.30 -1.95 -1.09
N TYR A 98 2.48 -1.07 -0.11
CA TYR A 98 2.93 -1.47 1.24
C TYR A 98 2.03 -2.54 1.87
N ARG A 99 0.71 -2.38 1.76
CA ARG A 99 -0.27 -3.36 2.24
C ARG A 99 -0.19 -4.68 1.47
N TRP A 100 0.04 -4.62 0.16
CA TRP A 100 0.21 -5.80 -0.66
C TRP A 100 1.50 -6.55 -0.29
N LEU A 101 2.61 -5.85 -0.06
CA LEU A 101 3.88 -6.45 0.36
C LEU A 101 3.67 -7.21 1.67
N LYS A 102 3.08 -6.56 2.68
CA LYS A 102 2.76 -7.20 3.97
C LYS A 102 1.85 -8.42 3.82
N LYS A 103 0.81 -8.34 3.00
CA LYS A 103 -0.13 -9.45 2.76
C LYS A 103 0.53 -10.66 2.06
N ASN A 104 1.54 -10.42 1.23
CA ASN A 104 2.24 -11.45 0.47
C ASN A 104 3.58 -11.84 1.13
N ASN A 105 3.75 -11.59 2.43
CA ASN A 105 4.96 -11.92 3.19
C ASN A 105 6.25 -11.33 2.59
N TYR A 106 6.17 -10.11 2.06
CA TYR A 106 7.29 -9.34 1.54
C TYR A 106 8.14 -10.10 0.50
N PRO A 107 7.59 -10.33 -0.71
CA PRO A 107 8.31 -11.06 -1.75
C PRO A 107 9.56 -10.30 -2.21
N GLU A 108 10.54 -11.03 -2.75
CA GLU A 108 11.74 -10.42 -3.32
C GLU A 108 11.45 -9.53 -4.55
N GLY A 109 12.48 -8.83 -5.03
CA GLY A 109 12.39 -7.97 -6.23
C GLY A 109 12.08 -6.50 -5.93
N PHE A 110 12.15 -6.11 -4.65
CA PHE A 110 11.94 -4.74 -4.19
C PHE A 110 13.17 -4.22 -3.45
N GLN A 111 13.38 -2.90 -3.51
CA GLN A 111 14.47 -2.20 -2.84
C GLN A 111 14.00 -0.87 -2.26
N ILE A 112 14.78 -0.31 -1.34
CA ILE A 112 14.53 1.03 -0.79
C ILE A 112 15.31 2.05 -1.61
N LEU A 113 14.62 3.07 -2.13
CA LEU A 113 15.23 4.24 -2.75
C LEU A 113 14.61 5.51 -2.21
N CYS A 114 15.34 6.63 -2.23
CA CYS A 114 14.72 7.94 -2.10
C CYS A 114 14.02 8.32 -3.41
N TRP A 115 13.08 9.27 -3.35
CA TRP A 115 12.33 9.72 -4.53
C TRP A 115 13.23 10.16 -5.68
N ASN A 116 14.35 10.82 -5.40
CA ASN A 116 15.27 11.28 -6.43
C ASN A 116 15.99 10.10 -7.12
N CYS A 117 16.51 9.14 -6.36
CA CYS A 117 17.18 7.97 -6.94
C CYS A 117 16.21 7.04 -7.66
N ASN A 118 14.97 6.91 -7.16
CA ASN A 118 13.92 6.18 -7.85
C ASN A 118 13.58 6.86 -9.20
N HIS A 119 13.43 8.18 -9.20
CA HIS A 119 13.15 8.94 -10.41
C HIS A 119 14.30 8.87 -11.42
N GLU A 120 15.54 9.03 -10.96
CA GLU A 120 16.75 8.88 -11.78
C GLU A 120 16.81 7.49 -12.43
N LYS A 121 16.53 6.42 -11.67
CA LYS A 121 16.45 5.05 -12.19
C LYS A 121 15.39 4.93 -13.30
N GLU A 122 14.22 5.53 -13.12
CA GLU A 122 13.17 5.51 -14.13
C GLU A 122 13.58 6.24 -15.42
N ILE A 123 14.22 7.42 -15.32
CA ILE A 123 14.74 8.17 -16.47
C ILE A 123 15.74 7.31 -17.24
N ARG A 124 16.74 6.75 -16.54
CA ARG A 124 17.76 5.87 -17.14
C ARG A 124 17.15 4.63 -17.80
N THR A 125 16.13 4.04 -17.20
CA THR A 125 15.46 2.85 -17.73
C THR A 125 14.64 3.16 -18.98
N ARG A 126 14.06 4.36 -19.08
CA ARG A 126 13.25 4.80 -20.24
C ARG A 126 14.09 5.36 -21.38
N GLY A 127 15.39 5.59 -21.19
CA GLY A 127 16.29 6.10 -22.23
C GLY A 127 15.97 7.54 -22.67
N ILE A 128 15.41 8.35 -21.77
CA ILE A 128 15.12 9.77 -21.97
C ILE A 128 16.26 10.63 -21.43
#